data_AF-A0A927NDX8-F1
#
_entry.id   AF-A0A927NDX8-F1
#
_cell.length_a   1.000
_cell.length_b   1.000
_cell.length_c   1.000
_cell.angle_alpha   90.00
_cell.angle_beta   90.00
_cell.angle_gamma   90.00
#
_symmetry.space_group_name_H-M   'P 1'
#
loop_
_entity.id
_entity.type
_entity.pdbx_description
1 polymer ?
#
loop_
_entity_poly.entity_id
_entity_poly.type
_entity_poly.pdbx_seq_one_letter_code
_entity_poly.pdbx_strand_id
1 'polypeptide(L)' 'MKGTSDDYNRIHKVIQADKSLMSDGCKALILQDFAEKFNEYFDVMGLPRLELSQKNGVYTVQVTFEAERIKKFNVLK' A
#
# COMPACT_ATOMS: atom_id res chain seq x y z
N MET A 1 35.60 23.81 -1.46
CA MET A 1 34.33 23.43 -0.79
C MET A 1 33.48 22.66 -1.79
N LYS A 2 33.46 21.32 -1.74
CA LYS A 2 32.88 20.45 -2.80
C LYS A 2 32.06 19.30 -2.20
N GLY A 3 31.34 19.58 -1.10
CA GLY A 3 30.66 18.55 -0.29
C GLY A 3 29.14 18.65 -0.21
N THR A 4 28.54 19.78 -0.61
CA THR A 4 27.10 20.01 -0.38
C THR A 4 26.21 19.65 -1.55
N SER A 5 26.65 19.81 -2.81
CA SER A 5 25.77 19.57 -3.97
C SER A 5 25.49 18.09 -4.25
N ASP A 6 26.38 17.18 -3.87
CA ASP A 6 26.25 15.75 -4.14
C ASP A 6 25.24 15.11 -3.18
N ASP A 7 25.30 15.47 -1.90
CA ASP A 7 24.34 15.03 -0.88
C ASP A 7 22.92 15.52 -1.17
N TYR A 8 22.73 16.79 -1.56
CA TYR A 8 21.40 17.29 -1.93
C TYR A 8 20.78 16.50 -3.09
N ASN A 9 21.56 16.17 -4.12
CA ASN A 9 21.10 15.38 -5.26
C ASN A 9 20.80 13.92 -4.89
N ARG A 10 21.59 13.35 -3.97
CA ARG A 10 21.39 11.99 -3.48
C ARG A 10 20.13 11.87 -2.63
N ILE A 11 19.90 12.84 -1.73
CA ILE A 11 18.70 12.93 -0.91
C ILE A 11 17.46 13.19 -1.78
N HIS A 12 17.55 14.08 -2.77
CA HIS A 12 16.45 14.30 -3.73
C HIS A 12 16.12 13.05 -4.55
N LYS A 13 17.11 12.24 -4.94
CA LYS A 13 16.89 10.96 -5.63
C LYS A 13 16.23 9.92 -4.74
N VAL A 14 16.59 9.85 -3.46
CA VAL A 14 15.92 8.95 -2.50
C VAL A 14 14.48 9.41 -2.27
N ILE A 15 14.23 10.71 -2.10
CA ILE A 15 12.88 11.26 -1.92
C ILE A 15 12.03 11.07 -3.19
N GLN A 16 12.60 11.17 -4.39
CA GLN A 16 11.90 10.88 -5.64
C GLN A 16 11.68 9.38 -5.87
N ALA A 17 12.62 8.52 -5.46
CA ALA A 17 12.45 7.07 -5.49
C ALA A 17 11.34 6.62 -4.52
N ASP A 18 11.25 7.25 -3.33
CA ASP A 18 10.20 6.99 -2.36
C ASP A 18 8.82 7.50 -2.80
N LYS A 19 8.76 8.64 -3.50
CA LYS A 19 7.52 9.09 -4.17
C LYS A 19 7.14 8.21 -5.36
N SER A 20 8.09 7.47 -5.92
CA SER A 20 7.90 6.51 -7.02
C SER A 20 7.65 5.07 -6.54
N LEU A 21 7.60 4.81 -5.24
CA LEU A 21 7.60 3.46 -4.65
C LEU A 21 6.39 2.58 -5.02
N MET A 22 5.35 3.14 -5.61
CA MET A 22 4.34 2.33 -6.29
C MET A 22 4.03 2.95 -7.63
N SER A 23 4.62 2.40 -8.70
CA SER A 23 4.00 2.55 -10.02
C SER A 23 2.54 2.09 -9.91
N ASP A 24 1.62 2.71 -10.66
CA ASP A 24 0.20 2.34 -10.62
C ASP A 24 -0.01 0.83 -10.87
N GLY A 25 0.88 0.19 -11.63
CA GLY A 25 0.91 -1.25 -11.86
C GLY A 25 1.24 -2.06 -10.59
N CYS A 26 2.25 -1.68 -9.82
CA CYS A 26 2.57 -2.35 -8.54
C CYS A 26 1.42 -2.20 -7.54
N LYS A 27 0.77 -1.02 -7.51
CA LYS A 27 -0.37 -0.77 -6.64
C LYS A 27 -1.55 -1.69 -6.98
N ALA A 28 -1.85 -1.86 -8.27
CA ALA A 28 -2.95 -2.72 -8.71
C ALA A 28 -2.75 -4.18 -8.29
N LEU A 29 -1.54 -4.72 -8.43
CA LEU A 29 -1.21 -6.09 -8.01
C LEU A 29 -1.38 -6.29 -6.50
N ILE A 30 -0.87 -5.36 -5.70
CA ILE A 30 -1.02 -5.40 -4.23
C ILE A 30 -2.50 -5.35 -3.82
N LEU A 31 -3.30 -4.53 -4.51
CA LEU A 31 -4.74 -4.44 -4.24
C LEU A 31 -5.49 -5.71 -4.61
N GLN A 32 -5.07 -6.42 -5.67
CA GLN A 32 -5.63 -7.73 -6.03
C GLN A 32 -5.29 -8.76 -4.95
N ASP A 33 -4.03 -8.85 -4.52
CA ASP A 33 -3.62 -9.77 -3.45
C ASP A 33 -4.39 -9.52 -2.16
N PHE A 34 -4.57 -8.24 -1.78
CA PHE A 34 -5.39 -7.89 -0.62
C PHE A 34 -6.85 -8.27 -0.80
N ALA A 35 -7.43 -8.07 -1.99
CA ALA A 35 -8.81 -8.48 -2.27
C ALA A 35 -8.98 -9.99 -2.10
N GLU A 36 -8.07 -10.80 -2.65
CA GLU A 36 -8.07 -12.26 -2.48
C GLU A 36 -7.99 -12.65 -1.00
N LYS A 37 -7.09 -12.00 -0.25
CA LYS A 37 -6.86 -12.34 1.14
C LYS A 37 -8.00 -11.92 2.06
N PHE A 38 -8.61 -10.77 1.81
CA PHE A 38 -9.83 -10.37 2.50
C PHE A 38 -11.02 -11.24 2.12
N ASN A 39 -11.07 -11.73 0.88
CA ASN A 39 -12.10 -12.65 0.43
C ASN A 39 -12.09 -14.00 1.17
N GLU A 40 -11.01 -14.37 1.87
CA GLU A 40 -11.03 -15.55 2.75
C GLU A 40 -11.97 -15.37 3.95
N TYR A 41 -12.21 -14.13 4.36
CA TYR A 41 -12.94 -13.79 5.58
C TYR A 41 -14.22 -12.99 5.33
N PHE A 42 -14.28 -12.30 4.20
CA PHE A 42 -15.37 -11.39 3.81
C PHE A 42 -15.80 -11.71 2.38
N ASP A 43 -16.99 -11.29 1.99
CA ASP A 43 -17.42 -11.28 0.60
C ASP A 43 -17.15 -9.88 0.03
N VAL A 44 -15.91 -9.66 -0.42
CA VAL A 44 -15.37 -8.33 -0.72
C VAL A 44 -15.98 -7.79 -2.01
N MET A 45 -16.46 -6.54 -1.95
CA MET A 45 -17.03 -5.85 -3.09
C MET A 45 -15.93 -5.08 -3.85
N GLY A 46 -15.48 -5.65 -4.97
CA GLY A 46 -14.50 -5.02 -5.84
C GLY A 46 -13.09 -4.96 -5.24
N LEU A 47 -12.28 -4.01 -5.70
CA LEU A 47 -10.90 -3.84 -5.24
C LEU A 47 -10.83 -2.91 -4.02
N PRO A 48 -10.03 -3.25 -2.99
CA PRO A 48 -9.74 -2.34 -1.89
C PRO A 48 -9.13 -1.02 -2.36
N ARG A 49 -9.36 0.04 -1.59
CA ARG A 49 -8.66 1.32 -1.72
C ARG A 49 -7.46 1.32 -0.78
N LEU A 50 -6.31 1.78 -1.29
CA LEU A 50 -5.08 1.95 -0.52
C LEU A 50 -4.63 3.41 -0.53
N GLU A 51 -4.47 3.96 0.67
CA GLU A 51 -3.93 5.28 0.94
C GLU A 51 -2.61 5.14 1.72
N LEU A 52 -1.57 5.80 1.22
CA LEU A 52 -0.25 5.82 1.83
C LEU A 52 0.04 7.24 2.27
N SER A 53 0.40 7.40 3.52
CA SER A 53 0.94 8.67 4.03
C SER A 53 2.24 8.41 4.75
N GLN A 54 3.17 9.37 4.67
CA GLN A 54 4.44 9.28 5.38
C GLN A 54 4.52 10.47 6.34
N LYS A 55 4.80 10.19 7.61
CA LYS A 55 4.99 11.23 8.63
C LYS A 55 6.19 10.86 9.50
N ASN A 56 7.15 11.78 9.62
CA ASN A 56 8.38 11.61 10.40
C ASN A 56 9.16 10.32 10.03
N GLY A 57 9.23 9.98 8.74
CA GLY A 57 9.92 8.79 8.26
C GLY A 57 9.18 7.47 8.46
N VAL A 58 7.99 7.49 9.07
CA VAL A 58 7.12 6.32 9.24
C VAL A 58 6.03 6.33 8.18
N TYR A 59 5.78 5.19 7.55
CA TYR A 59 4.67 5.01 6.62
C TYR A 59 3.43 4.55 7.39
N THR A 60 2.33 5.27 7.18
CA THR A 60 0.99 4.84 7.53
C THR A 60 0.34 4.29 6.28
N VAL A 61 -0.06 3.02 6.34
CA VAL A 61 -0.78 2.33 5.26
C VAL A 61 -2.21 2.14 5.71
N GLN A 62 -3.15 2.73 4.99
CA GLN A 62 -4.58 2.54 5.22
C GLN A 62 -5.19 1.79 4.04
N VAL A 63 -5.80 0.64 4.33
CA VAL A 63 -6.53 -0.15 3.35
C VAL A 63 -7.99 -0.17 3.76
N THR A 64 -8.87 0.19 2.82
CA THR A 64 -10.32 0.24 3.05
C THR A 64 -11.02 -0.55 1.97
N PHE A 65 -11.94 -1.43 2.36
CA PHE A 65 -12.75 -2.23 1.46
C PHE A 65 -14.17 -2.34 2.00
N GLU A 66 -15.10 -2.61 1.10
CA GLU A 66 -16.49 -2.91 1.43
C GLU A 66 -16.74 -4.39 1.23
N ALA A 67 -17.67 -4.96 1.99
CA ALA A 67 -18.02 -6.37 1.88
C ALA A 67 -19.52 -6.56 2.11
N GLU A 68 -20.15 -7.43 1.32
CA GLU A 68 -21.58 -7.75 1.48
C GLU A 68 -21.81 -8.59 2.74
N ARG A 69 -20.87 -9.47 3.06
CA ARG A 69 -21.01 -10.46 4.14
C ARG A 69 -19.70 -10.71 4.85
N ILE A 70 -19.80 -11.01 6.13
CA ILE A 70 -18.71 -11.57 6.92
C ILE A 70 -18.87 -13.10 6.90
N LYS A 71 -17.83 -13.83 6.47
CA LYS A 71 -17.85 -15.29 6.44
C LYS A 71 -17.80 -15.81 7.87
N LYS A 72 -18.68 -16.76 8.21
CA LYS A 72 -18.69 -17.36 9.55
C LYS A 72 -17.49 -18.28 9.69
N PHE A 73 -16.56 -17.94 10.57
CA PHE A 73 -15.35 -18.72 10.87
C PHE A 73 -15.63 -20.14 11.39
N ASN A 74 -16.87 -20.44 11.82
CA ASN A 74 -17.25 -21.73 12.40
C ASN A 74 -17.45 -22.89 11.41
N VAL A 75 -17.17 -22.69 10.10
CA VAL A 75 -17.30 -23.74 9.07
C VAL A 75 -15.96 -24.18 8.47
N LEU A 76 -14.83 -23.66 8.95
CA LEU A 76 -13.51 -24.26 8.68
C LEU A 76 -13.28 -25.40 9.69
N LYS A 77 -13.91 -26.56 9.44
CA LYS A 77 -13.58 -27.84 10.08
C LYS A 77 -13.18 -28.84 9.01
#